data_AF-A0A359E0W6-F1
#
_entry.id   AF-A0A359E0W6-F1
#
_cell.length_a   1.000
_cell.length_b   1.000
_cell.length_c   1.000
_cell.angle_alpha   90.00
_cell.angle_beta   90.00
_cell.angle_gamma   90.00
#
_symmetry.space_group_name_H-M   'P 1'
#
loop_
_entity.id
_entity.type
_entity.pdbx_description
1 polymer ?
#
loop_
_entity_poly.entity_id
_entity_poly.type
_entity_poly.pdbx_seq_one_letter_code
_entity_poly.pdbx_strand_id
1 'polypeptide(L)'
;MDMDYFAHETAVIDDGAKIGKGTKIWHFTHVMPESELGENCNLGQNVVVSPKVKLGNNVKVQNNVSIYTGVICEDDVFLGPSMVFTNIVNPR
;
A
#
# COMPACT_ATOMS: atom_id res chain seq x y z
N MET A 1 -19.46 -13.22 -1.33
CA MET A 1 -19.17 -12.02 -0.54
C MET A 1 -18.43 -11.11 -1.49
N ASP A 2 -19.08 -10.04 -1.96
CA ASP A 2 -18.39 -9.05 -2.78
C ASP A 2 -17.24 -8.50 -1.95
N MET A 3 -16.04 -8.56 -2.50
CA MET A 3 -14.90 -7.90 -1.88
C MET A 3 -15.16 -6.40 -2.00
N ASP A 4 -15.14 -5.69 -0.87
CA ASP A 4 -15.34 -4.24 -0.83
C ASP A 4 -14.21 -3.45 -1.53
N TYR A 5 -13.17 -4.13 -2.01
CA TYR A 5 -12.02 -3.57 -2.71
C TYR A 5 -11.69 -4.39 -3.97
N PHE A 6 -10.92 -3.79 -4.88
CA PHE A 6 -10.41 -4.45 -6.07
C PHE A 6 -8.95 -4.86 -5.87
N ALA A 7 -8.62 -6.11 -6.18
CA ALA A 7 -7.26 -6.58 -6.31
C ALA A 7 -7.08 -7.30 -7.64
N HIS A 8 -6.04 -6.91 -8.38
CA HIS A 8 -5.64 -7.61 -9.58
C HIS A 8 -5.24 -9.06 -9.27
N GLU A 9 -5.47 -10.00 -10.18
CA GLU A 9 -5.17 -11.43 -9.98
C GLU A 9 -3.68 -11.73 -9.70
N THR A 10 -2.79 -10.81 -10.06
CA THR A 10 -1.35 -10.89 -9.80
C THR A 10 -0.90 -10.14 -8.55
N ALA A 11 -1.80 -9.45 -7.86
CA ALA A 11 -1.50 -8.86 -6.57
C ALA A 11 -1.43 -9.96 -5.51
N VAL A 12 -0.51 -9.82 -4.56
CA VAL A 12 -0.38 -10.72 -3.42
C VAL A 12 -0.77 -9.94 -2.18
N ILE A 13 -1.78 -10.43 -1.47
CA ILE A 13 -2.27 -9.83 -0.22
C ILE A 13 -2.15 -10.92 0.83
N ASP A 14 -1.24 -10.73 1.77
CA ASP A 14 -1.03 -11.68 2.86
C ASP A 14 -2.13 -11.56 3.92
N ASP A 15 -2.44 -12.67 4.57
CA ASP A 15 -3.42 -12.72 5.66
C ASP A 15 -3.07 -11.71 6.77
N GLY A 16 -4.09 -10.97 7.23
CA GLY A 16 -3.93 -9.97 8.28
C GLY A 16 -3.69 -8.54 7.78
N ALA A 17 -3.62 -8.31 6.47
CA ALA A 17 -3.75 -6.97 5.90
C ALA A 17 -5.19 -6.46 6.02
N LYS A 18 -5.37 -5.18 6.39
CA LYS A 18 -6.68 -4.52 6.42
C LYS A 18 -6.80 -3.57 5.24
N ILE A 19 -7.80 -3.79 4.39
CA ILE A 19 -8.00 -3.00 3.16
C ILE A 19 -9.39 -2.37 3.21
N GLY A 20 -9.42 -1.03 3.17
CA GLY A 20 -10.63 -0.24 3.17
C GLY A 20 -11.41 -0.36 1.86
N LYS A 21 -12.70 -0.04 1.95
CA LYS A 21 -13.64 -0.08 0.82
C LYS A 21 -13.18 0.82 -0.33
N GLY A 22 -13.41 0.38 -1.56
CA GLY A 22 -13.10 1.13 -2.79
C GLY A 22 -11.62 1.18 -3.14
N THR A 23 -10.74 0.64 -2.30
CA THR A 23 -9.30 0.57 -2.58
C THR A 23 -9.02 -0.33 -3.78
N LYS A 24 -8.07 0.08 -4.62
CA LYS A 24 -7.65 -0.63 -5.83
C LYS A 24 -6.18 -1.00 -5.74
N ILE A 25 -5.89 -2.28 -5.91
CA ILE A 25 -4.54 -2.84 -5.85
C ILE A 25 -4.22 -3.43 -7.23
N TRP A 26 -3.24 -2.84 -7.91
CA TRP A 26 -2.85 -3.23 -9.27
C TRP A 26 -1.75 -4.29 -9.30
N HIS A 27 -1.35 -4.65 -10.52
CA HIS A 27 -0.46 -5.76 -10.84
C HIS A 27 0.79 -5.86 -9.96
N PHE A 28 1.10 -7.07 -9.50
CA PHE A 28 2.33 -7.39 -8.77
C PHE A 28 2.57 -6.56 -7.50
N THR A 29 1.53 -5.93 -6.97
CA THR A 29 1.61 -5.26 -5.68
C THR A 29 1.51 -6.29 -4.56
N HIS A 30 2.42 -6.18 -3.59
CA HIS A 30 2.46 -7.05 -2.42
C HIS A 30 2.06 -6.26 -1.18
N VAL A 31 0.96 -6.66 -0.55
CA VAL A 31 0.48 -6.12 0.72
C VAL A 31 0.73 -7.12 1.83
N MET A 32 1.65 -6.80 2.73
CA MET A 32 2.08 -7.68 3.82
C MET A 32 1.17 -7.56 5.07
N PRO A 33 1.23 -8.50 6.03
CA PRO A 33 0.38 -8.51 7.22
C PRO A 33 0.51 -7.27 8.10
N GLU A 34 -0.50 -6.98 8.92
CA GLU A 34 -0.55 -5.83 9.84
C GLU A 34 -0.52 -4.45 9.15
N SER A 35 -0.57 -4.40 7.81
CA SER A 35 -0.75 -3.16 7.07
C SER A 35 -2.21 -2.70 7.11
N GLU A 36 -2.42 -1.39 7.16
CA GLU A 36 -3.74 -0.76 7.20
C GLU A 36 -3.84 0.22 6.02
N LEU A 37 -4.69 -0.11 5.04
CA LEU A 37 -4.98 0.72 3.88
C LEU A 37 -6.38 1.29 4.06
N GLY A 38 -6.53 2.63 4.07
CA GLY A 38 -7.81 3.31 4.17
C GLY A 38 -8.72 3.09 2.95
N GLU A 39 -9.82 3.83 2.91
CA GLU A 39 -10.79 3.76 1.81
C GLU A 39 -10.28 4.46 0.55
N ASN A 40 -10.73 3.99 -0.61
CA ASN A 40 -10.48 4.62 -1.92
C ASN A 40 -8.99 4.86 -2.26
N CYS A 41 -8.08 4.06 -1.70
CA CYS A 41 -6.68 4.12 -2.06
C CYS A 41 -6.45 3.53 -3.47
N ASN A 42 -5.37 3.94 -4.13
CA ASN A 42 -4.99 3.39 -5.42
C ASN A 42 -3.50 3.05 -5.40
N LEU A 43 -3.18 1.76 -5.42
CA LEU A 43 -1.82 1.24 -5.41
C LEU A 43 -1.47 0.71 -6.79
N GLY A 44 -0.55 1.41 -7.47
CA GLY A 44 -0.05 1.10 -8.79
C GLY A 44 0.66 -0.25 -8.91
N GLN A 45 1.33 -0.49 -10.03
CA GLN A 45 2.06 -1.72 -10.30
C GLN A 45 3.33 -1.81 -9.44
N ASN A 46 3.64 -3.02 -8.96
CA ASN A 46 4.90 -3.32 -8.25
C ASN A 46 5.10 -2.42 -7.02
N VAL A 47 4.02 -2.13 -6.30
CA VAL A 47 4.08 -1.47 -4.99
C VAL A 47 4.36 -2.53 -3.93
N VAL A 48 5.22 -2.21 -2.98
CA VAL A 48 5.45 -3.06 -1.80
C VAL A 48 4.94 -2.32 -0.57
N VAL A 49 3.96 -2.89 0.12
CA VAL A 49 3.47 -2.40 1.40
C VAL A 49 3.97 -3.34 2.49
N SER A 50 5.00 -2.90 3.21
CA SER A 50 5.60 -3.68 4.29
C SER A 50 4.69 -3.78 5.52
N PRO A 51 4.98 -4.66 6.50
CA PRO A 51 4.17 -4.77 7.70
C PRO A 51 4.07 -3.45 8.46
N LYS A 52 2.96 -3.24 9.16
CA LYS A 52 2.74 -2.05 10.02
C LYS A 52 2.77 -0.71 9.28
N VAL A 53 2.63 -0.72 7.95
CA VAL A 53 2.38 0.51 7.17
C VAL A 53 0.94 0.96 7.40
N LYS A 54 0.73 2.27 7.48
CA LYS A 54 -0.60 2.88 7.54
C LYS A 54 -0.78 3.88 6.43
N LEU A 55 -1.76 3.64 5.55
CA LEU A 55 -2.22 4.60 4.56
C LEU A 55 -3.61 5.07 4.98
N GLY A 56 -3.81 6.39 5.03
CA GLY A 56 -5.11 7.03 5.21
C GLY A 56 -6.05 6.78 4.03
N ASN A 57 -7.11 7.58 3.94
CA ASN A 57 -8.08 7.52 2.86
C ASN A 57 -7.58 8.26 1.62
N ASN A 58 -8.07 7.88 0.43
CA ASN A 58 -7.74 8.51 -0.85
C ASN A 58 -6.23 8.56 -1.20
N VAL A 59 -5.40 7.76 -0.55
CA VAL A 59 -3.95 7.75 -0.82
C VAL A 59 -3.69 7.18 -2.21
N LYS A 60 -2.87 7.89 -2.99
CA LYS A 60 -2.46 7.46 -4.34
C LYS A 60 -1.00 7.08 -4.33
N VAL A 61 -0.73 5.79 -4.53
CA VAL A 61 0.61 5.22 -4.62
C VAL A 61 0.88 4.86 -6.07
N GLN A 62 1.80 5.57 -6.72
CA GLN A 62 2.18 5.28 -8.09
C GLN A 62 3.12 4.06 -8.18
N ASN A 63 3.43 3.65 -9.40
CA ASN A 63 4.19 2.43 -9.67
C ASN A 63 5.58 2.43 -9.02
N ASN A 64 6.06 1.23 -8.66
CA ASN A 64 7.40 0.96 -8.12
C ASN A 64 7.73 1.68 -6.80
N VAL A 65 6.73 1.97 -5.98
CA VAL A 65 6.95 2.57 -4.66
C VAL A 65 7.05 1.47 -3.60
N SER A 66 8.13 1.50 -2.82
CA SER A 66 8.29 0.64 -1.64
C SER A 66 7.99 1.45 -0.37
N ILE A 67 6.93 1.06 0.31
CA ILE A 67 6.49 1.66 1.58
C ILE A 67 6.96 0.73 2.70
N TYR A 68 8.01 1.14 3.39
CA TYR A 68 8.68 0.30 4.39
C TYR A 68 8.00 0.34 5.75
N THR A 69 8.31 -0.67 6.58
CA THR A 69 7.72 -0.87 7.90
C THR A 69 7.75 0.40 8.74
N GLY A 70 6.59 0.75 9.29
CA GLY A 70 6.40 1.91 10.17
C GLY A 70 6.11 3.23 9.45
N VAL A 71 6.10 3.27 8.11
CA VAL A 71 5.68 4.46 7.36
C VAL A 71 4.18 4.71 7.57
N ILE A 72 3.83 5.97 7.80
CA ILE A 72 2.46 6.46 7.93
C ILE A 72 2.25 7.54 6.87
N CYS A 73 1.22 7.39 6.05
CA CYS A 73 0.74 8.42 5.12
C CYS A 73 -0.69 8.79 5.51
N GLU A 74 -0.96 10.07 5.71
CA GLU A 74 -2.30 10.57 6.04
C GLU A 74 -3.21 10.62 4.81
N ASP A 75 -4.44 11.06 5.02
CA ASP A 75 -5.47 11.17 3.98
C ASP A 75 -5.01 12.08 2.81
N ASP A 76 -5.44 11.74 1.60
CA ASP A 76 -5.19 12.47 0.35
C ASP A 76 -3.70 12.61 -0.06
N VAL A 77 -2.78 11.90 0.59
CA VAL A 77 -1.36 11.87 0.23
C VAL A 77 -1.14 11.27 -1.18
N PHE A 78 -0.25 11.91 -1.95
CA PHE A 78 0.19 11.43 -3.26
C PHE A 78 1.67 11.00 -3.21
N LEU A 79 1.93 9.73 -3.48
CA LEU A 79 3.27 9.16 -3.61
C LEU A 79 3.58 8.97 -5.10
N GLY A 80 4.45 9.83 -5.63
CA GLY A 80 4.80 9.86 -7.05
C GLY A 80 5.53 8.60 -7.55
N PRO A 81 5.64 8.42 -8.88
CA PRO A 81 6.21 7.20 -9.46
C PRO A 81 7.65 6.98 -8.99
N SER A 82 7.96 5.77 -8.54
CA SER A 82 9.31 5.37 -8.11
C SER A 82 9.94 6.23 -7.00
N MET A 83 9.13 6.96 -6.21
CA MET A 83 9.63 7.56 -4.97
C MET A 83 10.00 6.46 -3.96
N VAL A 84 10.97 6.76 -3.10
CA VAL A 84 11.55 5.76 -2.19
C VAL A 84 11.43 6.25 -0.75
N PHE A 85 10.74 5.48 0.09
CA PHE A 85 10.86 5.62 1.53
C PHE A 85 12.11 4.91 2.05
N THR A 86 12.52 5.22 3.27
CA THR A 86 13.53 4.47 4.02
C THR A 86 13.13 4.45 5.48
N ASN A 87 13.48 3.39 6.21
CA ASN A 87 13.18 3.27 7.66
C ASN A 87 14.42 2.95 8.52
N ILE A 88 15.61 2.91 7.92
CA ILE A 88 16.87 2.75 8.63
C ILE A 88 17.44 4.13 8.95
N VAL A 89 17.58 4.44 10.24
CA VAL A 89 18.09 5.75 10.71
C VAL A 89 19.59 5.89 10.45
N ASN A 90 20.34 4.79 10.55
CA ASN A 90 21.79 4.79 10.35
C ASN A 90 22.18 3.68 9.35
N PRO A 91 22.15 3.96 8.03
CA PRO A 91 22.62 3.03 7.01
C PRO A 91 24.14 2.86 7.15
N ARG A 92 24.59 1.62 7.36
CA ARG A 92 26.01 1.26 7.41
C ARG A 92 26.55 0.92 6.04
#